data_AF-A0A6P5T0J0-F1
#
_entry.id   AF-A0A6P5T0J0-F1
#
_cell.length_a   1.000
_cell.length_b   1.000
_cell.length_c   1.000
_cell.angle_alpha   90.00
_cell.angle_beta   90.00
_cell.angle_gamma   90.00
#
_symmetry.space_group_name_H-M   'P 1'
#
loop_
_entity.id
_entity.type
_entity.pdbx_description
1 polymer ?
#
loop_
_entity_poly.entity_id
_entity_poly.type
_entity_poly.pdbx_seq_one_letter_code
_entity_poly.pdbx_strand_id
1 'polypeptide(L)'
;MTTPNSNESDDSLDTNKDGEGSVSAAQNENGNADELLSISLIEKLKKGSDPFSVHRCIYKIPNVLRKQNEKAFIPSVVSIGPFHHGKENLKGMEKIKLHYLRSLLIDRKPPLETKMEDLVKGIRPIESACRDCYGEKVDLSDDEFVEMMVIDGCFILEFLRRCTEEVSPVDGDLIFSNAGILWEVMNDLLLLENQLPWRVLECLFDLTGESAMFPLPMLILNVLKSYVLLQSPKPSGKLKNRHLLDFIRNSLLGSYEQSQSDDDSIVSDLIPSVTVLRQAGVKFECGKEEDNSMLNITFKNGVLEIPPILVLEENRESLFGNLIAYEQCQPSLGYQITSYVVVLDNLIKSNKDVEFLVEKKIMRKILSKDVACFFSRVYKDNRLYNFEYLELQKQVNTFCAGGWHKWKMILRRYYFKNPCSSCSSSS
;
A
#
# COMPACT_ATOMS: atom_id res chain seq x y z
N MET A 1 -37.52 3.05 96.00
CA MET A 1 -37.20 2.03 97.02
C MET A 1 -38.33 1.00 97.00
N THR A 2 -37.96 -0.30 97.09
CA THR A 2 -38.82 -1.49 97.26
C THR A 2 -39.88 -1.81 96.17
N THR A 3 -39.53 -2.80 95.31
CA THR A 3 -40.24 -4.03 94.82
C THR A 3 -41.77 -4.17 95.00
N PRO A 4 -42.54 -5.05 94.27
CA PRO A 4 -42.13 -6.35 93.70
C PRO A 4 -42.92 -6.91 92.46
N ASN A 5 -42.57 -8.16 92.08
CA ASN A 5 -43.46 -9.26 91.59
C ASN A 5 -44.02 -9.22 90.14
N SER A 6 -44.22 -10.33 89.42
CA SER A 6 -44.00 -11.78 89.62
C SER A 6 -44.58 -12.56 88.43
N ASN A 7 -44.01 -13.75 88.16
CA ASN A 7 -44.68 -14.95 87.62
C ASN A 7 -45.11 -14.95 86.14
N GLU A 8 -45.16 -16.05 85.39
CA GLU A 8 -44.77 -17.47 85.48
C GLU A 8 -45.10 -18.08 84.08
N SER A 9 -44.38 -19.14 83.67
CA SER A 9 -44.84 -20.42 83.05
C SER A 9 -45.92 -20.39 81.94
N ASP A 10 -46.01 -21.25 80.93
CA ASP A 10 -45.30 -22.39 80.35
C ASP A 10 -46.13 -22.75 79.09
N ASP A 11 -45.75 -23.82 78.37
CA ASP A 11 -46.58 -24.57 77.41
C ASP A 11 -46.72 -24.11 75.94
N SER A 12 -45.78 -24.62 75.14
CA SER A 12 -45.96 -25.77 74.23
C SER A 12 -47.01 -25.77 73.10
N LEU A 13 -46.49 -26.16 71.91
CA LEU A 13 -47.10 -27.03 70.88
C LEU A 13 -48.29 -26.44 70.07
N ASP A 14 -48.42 -26.61 68.75
CA ASP A 14 -47.68 -27.32 67.71
C ASP A 14 -48.37 -27.00 66.36
N THR A 15 -47.69 -27.33 65.27
CA THR A 15 -48.20 -27.62 63.92
C THR A 15 -48.49 -26.47 62.93
N ASN A 16 -47.53 -26.32 62.01
CA ASN A 16 -47.72 -26.53 60.56
C ASN A 16 -48.73 -25.62 59.80
N LYS A 17 -48.23 -24.73 58.92
CA LYS A 17 -47.95 -25.06 57.49
C LYS A 17 -47.74 -23.81 56.62
N ASP A 18 -46.69 -23.91 55.81
CA ASP A 18 -46.60 -23.57 54.39
C ASP A 18 -46.91 -22.14 53.91
N GLY A 19 -45.85 -21.50 53.42
CA GLY A 19 -45.95 -20.56 52.30
C GLY A 19 -44.95 -19.41 52.35
N GLU A 20 -43.69 -19.65 51.96
CA GLU A 20 -42.96 -18.81 51.00
C GLU A 20 -41.53 -19.35 50.80
N GLY A 21 -41.41 -20.18 49.76
CA GLY A 21 -40.13 -20.50 49.15
C GLY A 21 -39.79 -19.48 48.06
N SER A 22 -38.47 -19.32 47.89
CA SER A 22 -37.79 -18.99 46.62
C SER A 22 -37.97 -17.60 46.02
N VAL A 23 -37.38 -16.57 46.62
CA VAL A 23 -36.85 -15.41 45.86
C VAL A 23 -35.59 -14.85 46.53
N SER A 24 -34.47 -15.59 46.54
CA SER A 24 -33.19 -14.95 46.92
C SER A 24 -31.91 -15.58 46.36
N ALA A 25 -31.98 -16.70 45.64
CA ALA A 25 -30.78 -17.34 45.07
C ALA A 25 -30.48 -16.94 43.62
N ALA A 26 -31.47 -16.48 42.85
CA ALA A 26 -31.31 -16.23 41.40
C ALA A 26 -30.77 -14.82 41.05
N GLN A 27 -30.65 -13.90 42.01
CA GLN A 27 -30.16 -12.54 41.76
C GLN A 27 -28.68 -12.34 42.10
N ASN A 28 -28.06 -13.23 42.88
CA ASN A 28 -26.64 -13.15 43.25
C ASN A 28 -25.69 -13.84 42.25
N GLU A 29 -26.18 -14.72 41.38
CA GLU A 29 -25.33 -15.36 40.36
C GLU A 29 -25.07 -14.44 39.15
N ASN A 30 -26.04 -13.63 38.74
CA ASN A 30 -25.88 -12.67 37.65
C ASN A 30 -24.94 -11.50 37.99
N GLY A 31 -24.96 -11.00 39.24
CA GLY A 31 -24.06 -9.93 39.68
C GLY A 31 -22.57 -10.32 39.62
N ASN A 32 -22.27 -11.59 39.90
CA ASN A 32 -20.91 -12.14 39.83
C ASN A 32 -20.47 -12.38 38.37
N ALA A 33 -21.37 -12.82 37.50
CA ALA A 33 -21.05 -13.02 36.08
C ALA A 33 -20.74 -11.70 35.36
N ASP A 34 -21.51 -10.64 35.64
CA ASP A 34 -21.30 -9.30 35.06
C ASP A 34 -20.01 -8.65 35.58
N GLU A 35 -19.65 -8.88 36.85
CA GLU A 35 -18.41 -8.40 37.44
C GLU A 35 -17.18 -9.13 36.86
N LEU A 36 -17.24 -10.45 36.72
CA LEU A 36 -16.20 -11.25 36.05
C LEU A 36 -16.03 -10.87 34.58
N LEU A 37 -17.14 -10.63 33.87
CA LEU A 37 -17.11 -10.13 32.50
C LEU A 37 -16.46 -8.74 32.45
N SER A 38 -16.79 -7.85 33.38
CA SER A 38 -16.22 -6.51 33.48
C SER A 38 -14.71 -6.54 33.75
N ILE A 39 -14.25 -7.40 34.67
CA ILE A 39 -12.82 -7.61 34.94
C ILE A 39 -12.12 -8.16 33.70
N SER A 40 -12.72 -9.15 33.03
CA SER A 40 -12.20 -9.70 31.77
C SER A 40 -12.10 -8.65 30.67
N LEU A 41 -13.12 -7.77 30.53
CA LEU A 41 -13.12 -6.67 29.58
C LEU A 41 -12.06 -5.62 29.92
N ILE A 42 -11.90 -5.25 31.18
CA ILE A 42 -10.86 -4.32 31.64
C ILE A 42 -9.46 -4.91 31.39
N GLU A 43 -9.25 -6.19 31.65
CA GLU A 43 -7.99 -6.86 31.30
C GLU A 43 -7.74 -6.88 29.79
N LYS A 44 -8.75 -7.13 28.97
CA LYS A 44 -8.65 -7.05 27.51
C LYS A 44 -8.32 -5.63 27.03
N LEU A 45 -8.90 -4.59 27.66
CA LEU A 45 -8.59 -3.19 27.38
C LEU A 45 -7.16 -2.81 27.78
N LYS A 46 -6.64 -3.38 28.87
CA LYS A 46 -5.25 -3.17 29.33
C LYS A 46 -4.20 -3.95 28.52
N LYS A 47 -4.57 -5.14 28.02
CA LYS A 47 -3.69 -6.01 27.20
C LYS A 47 -3.72 -5.66 25.71
N GLY A 48 -4.70 -4.88 25.25
CA GLY A 48 -4.74 -4.36 23.89
C GLY A 48 -3.56 -3.42 23.67
N SER A 49 -2.64 -3.77 22.77
CA SER A 49 -1.68 -2.81 22.26
C SER A 49 -2.43 -1.63 21.66
N ASP A 50 -1.89 -0.41 21.81
CA ASP A 50 -2.52 0.81 21.28
C ASP A 50 -2.90 0.57 19.80
N PRO A 51 -4.21 0.56 19.46
CA PRO A 51 -4.64 0.33 18.09
C PRO A 51 -4.18 1.44 17.14
N PHE A 52 -3.66 2.55 17.66
CA PHE A 52 -3.21 3.73 16.93
C PHE A 52 -1.71 3.98 17.03
N SER A 53 -0.90 2.94 17.36
CA SER A 53 0.56 3.10 17.41
C SER A 53 1.08 3.73 16.11
N VAL A 54 1.65 4.93 16.25
CA VAL A 54 2.23 5.72 15.15
C VAL A 54 3.37 5.02 14.42
N HIS A 55 3.87 3.93 14.98
CA HIS A 55 4.97 3.11 14.47
C HIS A 55 4.52 2.08 13.42
N ARG A 56 3.22 1.75 13.37
CA ARG A 56 2.68 0.79 12.40
C ARG A 56 2.82 1.31 10.98
N CYS A 57 3.20 0.42 10.08
CA CYS A 57 3.36 0.70 8.66
C CYS A 57 3.26 -0.55 7.78
N ILE A 58 3.35 -1.75 8.33
CA ILE A 58 3.23 -3.00 7.58
C ILE A 58 1.89 -3.63 7.92
N TYR A 59 0.99 -3.70 6.94
CA TYR A 59 -0.41 -4.05 7.14
C TYR A 59 -0.80 -5.27 6.31
N LYS A 60 -1.73 -6.09 6.80
CA LYS A 60 -2.46 -6.99 5.90
C LYS A 60 -3.43 -6.22 5.03
N ILE A 61 -3.56 -6.69 3.80
CA ILE A 61 -4.48 -6.12 2.82
C ILE A 61 -5.92 -6.30 3.31
N PRO A 62 -6.71 -5.21 3.41
CA PRO A 62 -8.13 -5.30 3.70
C PRO A 62 -8.85 -6.20 2.70
N ASN A 63 -9.76 -7.04 3.19
CA ASN A 63 -10.50 -8.01 2.36
C ASN A 63 -11.26 -7.36 1.19
N VAL A 64 -11.65 -6.09 1.33
CA VAL A 64 -12.34 -5.32 0.26
C VAL A 64 -11.43 -5.16 -0.96
N LEU A 65 -10.15 -4.83 -0.75
CA LEU A 65 -9.16 -4.71 -1.82
C LEU A 65 -8.76 -6.09 -2.36
N ARG A 66 -8.53 -7.05 -1.45
CA ARG A 66 -8.08 -8.40 -1.83
C ARG A 66 -9.07 -9.10 -2.77
N LYS A 67 -10.38 -8.93 -2.58
CA LYS A 67 -11.43 -9.55 -3.42
C LYS A 67 -11.36 -9.13 -4.89
N GLN A 68 -10.82 -7.95 -5.20
CA GLN A 68 -10.76 -7.44 -6.57
C GLN A 68 -9.60 -8.07 -7.36
N ASN A 69 -8.49 -8.39 -6.70
CA ASN A 69 -7.32 -9.02 -7.30
C ASN A 69 -6.41 -9.71 -6.26
N GLU A 70 -6.80 -10.91 -5.81
CA GLU A 70 -6.09 -11.60 -4.73
C GLU A 70 -4.62 -11.90 -5.07
N LYS A 71 -4.34 -12.25 -6.32
CA LYS A 71 -2.99 -12.61 -6.79
C LYS A 71 -2.00 -11.44 -6.72
N ALA A 72 -2.48 -10.19 -6.76
CA ALA A 72 -1.64 -9.00 -6.69
C ALA A 72 -1.04 -8.75 -5.29
N PHE A 73 -1.48 -9.49 -4.28
CA PHE A 73 -1.11 -9.24 -2.88
C PHE A 73 -0.40 -10.42 -2.20
N ILE A 74 -0.22 -11.54 -2.90
CA ILE A 74 0.36 -12.75 -2.34
C ILE A 74 1.71 -12.98 -3.01
N PRO A 75 2.80 -13.17 -2.24
CA PRO A 75 4.11 -13.45 -2.80
C PRO A 75 4.11 -14.78 -3.54
N SER A 76 4.78 -14.78 -4.69
CA SER A 76 4.87 -15.92 -5.61
C SER A 76 6.00 -16.88 -5.24
N VAL A 77 7.17 -16.35 -4.86
CA VAL A 77 8.41 -17.12 -4.72
C VAL A 77 9.15 -16.90 -3.40
N VAL A 78 9.10 -15.70 -2.81
CA VAL A 78 9.86 -15.37 -1.60
C VAL A 78 9.01 -14.70 -0.52
N SER A 79 9.00 -15.30 0.67
CA SER A 79 8.51 -14.66 1.89
C SER A 79 9.58 -13.78 2.52
N ILE A 80 9.19 -12.56 2.85
CA ILE A 80 9.95 -11.55 3.59
C ILE A 80 9.08 -11.06 4.75
N GLY A 81 9.61 -11.15 5.96
CA GLY A 81 8.84 -10.77 7.14
C GLY A 81 7.85 -11.87 7.59
N PRO A 82 7.07 -11.59 8.65
CA PRO A 82 6.32 -12.61 9.39
C PRO A 82 5.01 -13.05 8.71
N PHE A 83 4.34 -12.23 7.89
CA PHE A 83 2.97 -12.56 7.43
C PHE A 83 2.91 -13.72 6.42
N HIS A 84 4.00 -13.97 5.70
CA HIS A 84 4.12 -15.09 4.77
C HIS A 84 5.16 -16.13 5.21
N HIS A 85 5.78 -15.93 6.37
CA HIS A 85 6.81 -16.81 6.90
C HIS A 85 6.28 -18.24 7.09
N GLY A 86 7.06 -19.24 6.65
CA GLY A 86 6.74 -20.65 6.83
C GLY A 86 5.64 -21.21 5.91
N LYS A 87 5.05 -20.42 4.99
CA LYS A 87 4.03 -20.92 4.05
C LYS A 87 4.61 -21.98 3.11
N GLU A 88 3.92 -23.11 2.98
CA GLU A 88 4.39 -24.29 2.24
C GLU A 88 4.85 -23.97 0.81
N ASN A 89 4.13 -23.11 0.09
CA ASN A 89 4.44 -22.74 -1.28
C ASN A 89 5.70 -21.85 -1.41
N LEU A 90 6.22 -21.29 -0.31
CA LEU A 90 7.39 -20.39 -0.29
C LEU A 90 8.63 -21.01 0.38
N LYS A 91 8.47 -22.17 1.05
CA LYS A 91 9.56 -22.85 1.77
C LYS A 91 10.78 -23.17 0.91
N GLY A 92 10.61 -23.34 -0.40
CA GLY A 92 11.71 -23.57 -1.32
C GLY A 92 12.77 -22.46 -1.28
N MET A 93 12.33 -21.21 -1.10
CA MET A 93 13.22 -20.04 -1.10
C MET A 93 13.95 -19.82 0.23
N GLU A 94 13.45 -20.38 1.34
CA GLU A 94 14.13 -20.27 2.66
C GLU A 94 15.56 -20.83 2.63
N LYS A 95 15.79 -21.92 1.89
CA LYS A 95 17.14 -22.46 1.67
C LYS A 95 18.03 -21.54 0.83
N ILE A 96 17.45 -20.86 -0.15
CA ILE A 96 18.16 -19.90 -0.99
C ILE A 96 18.53 -18.66 -0.18
N LYS A 97 17.65 -18.16 0.69
CA LYS A 97 17.96 -17.06 1.61
C LYS A 97 19.15 -17.38 2.52
N LEU A 98 19.20 -18.59 3.10
CA LEU A 98 20.34 -19.06 3.88
C LEU A 98 21.63 -19.15 3.04
N HIS A 99 21.53 -19.56 1.77
CA HIS A 99 22.68 -19.55 0.86
C HIS A 99 23.16 -18.12 0.57
N TYR A 100 22.26 -17.15 0.41
CA TYR A 100 22.62 -15.74 0.23
C TYR A 100 23.31 -15.18 1.49
N LEU A 101 22.79 -15.48 2.69
CA LEU A 101 23.43 -15.10 3.95
C LEU A 101 24.83 -15.72 4.11
N ARG A 102 24.97 -17.01 3.79
CA ARG A 102 26.28 -17.67 3.75
C ARG A 102 27.21 -17.00 2.76
N SER A 103 26.72 -16.70 1.56
CA SER A 103 27.52 -16.09 0.52
C SER A 103 27.99 -14.70 0.92
N LEU A 104 27.11 -13.90 1.55
CA LEU A 104 27.41 -12.58 2.08
C LEU A 104 28.54 -12.65 3.12
N LEU A 105 28.46 -13.55 4.10
CA LEU A 105 29.40 -13.58 5.23
C LEU A 105 30.68 -14.38 4.97
N ILE A 106 30.59 -15.48 4.22
CA ILE A 106 31.64 -16.50 4.15
C ILE A 106 32.26 -16.55 2.75
N ASP A 107 31.43 -16.58 1.71
CA ASP A 107 31.91 -16.92 0.36
C ASP A 107 32.42 -15.68 -0.42
N ARG A 108 32.20 -14.45 0.09
CA ARG A 108 32.76 -13.21 -0.47
C ARG A 108 34.29 -13.24 -0.48
N LYS A 109 34.89 -12.51 -1.43
CA LYS A 109 36.35 -12.38 -1.58
C LYS A 109 36.74 -10.90 -1.67
N PRO A 110 37.37 -10.32 -0.62
CA PRO A 110 37.64 -10.94 0.68
C PRO A 110 36.35 -11.24 1.48
N PRO A 111 36.37 -12.19 2.44
CA PRO A 111 35.27 -12.38 3.37
C PRO A 111 35.05 -11.13 4.21
N LEU A 112 33.80 -10.87 4.60
CA LEU A 112 33.48 -9.79 5.53
C LEU A 112 34.10 -10.07 6.90
N GLU A 113 34.56 -9.03 7.59
CA GLU A 113 34.98 -9.16 8.99
C GLU A 113 33.79 -9.46 9.93
N THR A 114 32.61 -8.99 9.53
CA THR A 114 31.34 -9.14 10.25
C THR A 114 30.96 -10.61 10.43
N LYS A 115 30.66 -10.99 11.67
CA LYS A 115 30.22 -12.34 12.03
C LYS A 115 28.71 -12.40 12.19
N MET A 116 28.17 -13.62 12.18
CA MET A 116 26.75 -13.87 12.47
C MET A 116 26.30 -13.26 13.80
N GLU A 117 27.17 -13.33 14.82
CA GLU A 117 26.88 -12.77 16.14
C GLU A 117 26.68 -11.25 16.11
N ASP A 118 27.41 -10.54 15.24
CA ASP A 118 27.30 -9.09 15.10
C ASP A 118 25.94 -8.70 14.49
N LEU A 119 25.46 -9.47 13.50
CA LEU A 119 24.13 -9.26 12.91
C LEU A 119 23.02 -9.45 13.95
N VAL A 120 23.09 -10.53 14.73
CA VAL A 120 22.11 -10.81 15.79
C VAL A 120 22.16 -9.74 16.87
N LYS A 121 23.36 -9.29 17.28
CA LYS A 121 23.56 -8.20 18.25
C LYS A 121 23.07 -6.85 17.71
N GLY A 122 23.10 -6.64 16.40
CA GLY A 122 22.55 -5.44 15.75
C GLY A 122 21.02 -5.42 15.75
N ILE A 123 20.37 -6.54 15.44
CA ILE A 123 18.90 -6.63 15.34
C ILE A 123 18.21 -6.74 16.70
N ARG A 124 18.78 -7.50 17.64
CA ARG A 124 18.14 -7.79 18.93
C ARG A 124 17.69 -6.55 19.71
N PRO A 125 18.46 -5.44 19.77
CA PRO A 125 18.02 -4.21 20.46
C PRO A 125 16.84 -3.49 19.80
N ILE A 126 16.66 -3.65 18.48
CA ILE A 126 15.59 -2.99 17.72
C ILE A 126 14.37 -3.88 17.48
N GLU A 127 14.42 -5.15 17.91
CA GLU A 127 13.41 -6.18 17.75
C GLU A 127 12.00 -5.68 18.09
N SER A 128 11.80 -5.19 19.32
CA SER A 128 10.48 -4.77 19.81
C SER A 128 9.92 -3.61 18.97
N ALA A 129 10.75 -2.61 18.65
CA ALA A 129 10.35 -1.49 17.81
C ALA A 129 10.02 -1.91 16.36
N CYS A 130 10.67 -2.96 15.87
CA CYS A 130 10.39 -3.53 14.55
C CYS A 130 9.12 -4.39 14.58
N ARG A 131 8.82 -5.08 15.69
CA ARG A 131 7.57 -5.81 15.89
C ARG A 131 6.36 -4.86 15.93
N ASP A 132 6.54 -3.68 16.52
CA ASP A 132 5.51 -2.62 16.56
C ASP A 132 5.19 -2.00 15.20
N CYS A 133 6.00 -2.25 14.16
CA CYS A 133 5.72 -1.82 12.79
C CYS A 133 4.60 -2.63 12.12
N TYR A 134 4.30 -3.83 12.62
CA TYR A 134 3.26 -4.69 12.06
C TYR A 134 1.89 -4.35 12.65
N GLY A 135 0.90 -4.14 11.78
CA GLY A 135 -0.47 -3.80 12.18
C GLY A 135 -1.21 -4.93 12.89
N GLU A 136 -0.75 -6.17 12.72
CA GLU A 136 -1.31 -7.37 13.34
C GLU A 136 -0.28 -8.06 14.23
N LYS A 137 -0.77 -8.88 15.18
CA LYS A 137 0.09 -9.65 16.07
C LYS A 137 0.99 -10.59 15.25
N VAL A 138 2.29 -10.50 15.50
CA VAL A 138 3.30 -11.45 15.00
C VAL A 138 3.39 -12.63 15.95
N ASP A 139 3.12 -13.83 15.45
CA ASP A 139 3.14 -15.10 16.21
C ASP A 139 4.48 -15.83 16.03
N LEU A 140 5.55 -15.16 16.42
CA LEU A 140 6.92 -15.68 16.47
C LEU A 140 7.51 -15.33 17.83
N SER A 141 8.30 -16.23 18.40
CA SER A 141 9.13 -15.91 19.56
C SER A 141 10.14 -14.80 19.24
N ASP A 142 10.76 -14.23 20.26
CA ASP A 142 11.75 -13.17 20.07
C ASP A 142 12.94 -13.66 19.23
N ASP A 143 13.41 -14.89 19.50
CA ASP A 143 14.54 -15.47 18.77
C ASP A 143 14.17 -15.81 17.33
N GLU A 144 13.01 -16.42 17.07
CA GLU A 144 12.54 -16.72 15.71
C GLU A 144 12.36 -15.44 14.88
N PHE A 145 11.88 -14.36 15.51
CA PHE A 145 11.68 -13.09 14.82
C PHE A 145 13.00 -12.38 14.50
N VAL A 146 13.97 -12.40 15.42
CA VAL A 146 15.32 -11.88 15.16
C VAL A 146 16.02 -12.70 14.08
N GLU A 147 15.92 -14.03 14.12
CA GLU A 147 16.46 -14.93 13.09
C GLU A 147 15.89 -14.58 11.71
N MET A 148 14.56 -14.48 11.60
CA MET A 148 13.89 -14.09 10.36
C MET A 148 14.37 -12.73 9.85
N MET A 149 14.49 -11.71 10.71
CA MET A 149 14.96 -10.39 10.30
C MET A 149 16.38 -10.41 9.74
N VAL A 150 17.28 -11.15 10.37
CA VAL A 150 18.67 -11.29 9.92
C VAL A 150 18.70 -11.99 8.56
N ILE A 151 18.03 -13.13 8.41
CA ILE A 151 18.03 -13.91 7.17
C ILE A 151 17.40 -13.12 6.03
N ASP A 152 16.21 -12.57 6.24
CA ASP A 152 15.45 -11.88 5.21
C ASP A 152 16.11 -10.55 4.82
N GLY A 153 16.61 -9.80 5.81
CA GLY A 153 17.31 -8.54 5.57
C GLY A 153 18.63 -8.75 4.81
N CYS A 154 19.44 -9.73 5.21
CA CYS A 154 20.67 -10.05 4.49
C CYS A 154 20.41 -10.61 3.08
N PHE A 155 19.35 -11.40 2.90
CA PHE A 155 18.93 -11.84 1.57
C PHE A 155 18.64 -10.65 0.65
N ILE A 156 17.83 -9.69 1.11
CA ILE A 156 17.49 -8.49 0.32
C ILE A 156 18.78 -7.73 -0.06
N LEU A 157 19.66 -7.47 0.91
CA LEU A 157 20.87 -6.68 0.67
C LEU A 157 21.84 -7.37 -0.30
N GLU A 158 22.08 -8.66 -0.12
CA GLU A 158 22.95 -9.44 -1.01
C GLU A 158 22.35 -9.55 -2.42
N PHE A 159 21.04 -9.77 -2.52
CA PHE A 159 20.31 -9.80 -3.79
C PHE A 159 20.45 -8.47 -4.56
N LEU A 160 20.24 -7.34 -3.87
CA LEU A 160 20.39 -6.02 -4.49
C LEU A 160 21.83 -5.76 -4.98
N ARG A 161 22.84 -6.14 -4.20
CA ARG A 161 24.26 -5.98 -4.57
C ARG A 161 24.65 -6.84 -5.78
N ARG A 162 24.06 -8.04 -5.92
CA ARG A 162 24.24 -8.87 -7.13
C ARG A 162 23.59 -8.26 -8.36
N CYS A 163 22.46 -7.57 -8.20
CA CYS A 163 21.78 -6.89 -9.29
C CYS A 163 22.54 -5.65 -9.82
N THR A 164 23.39 -5.03 -9.01
CA THR A 164 24.20 -3.86 -9.39
C THR A 164 25.62 -4.19 -9.85
N GLU A 165 25.93 -5.48 -10.03
CA GLU A 165 27.29 -5.98 -10.33
C GLU A 165 28.34 -5.62 -9.24
N GLU A 166 27.92 -5.08 -8.08
CA GLU A 166 28.81 -4.91 -6.91
C GLU A 166 29.35 -6.27 -6.43
N VAL A 167 28.57 -7.32 -6.66
CA VAL A 167 28.96 -8.72 -6.42
C VAL A 167 28.62 -9.51 -7.68
N SER A 168 29.61 -10.22 -8.24
CA SER A 168 29.34 -11.14 -9.35
C SER A 168 28.39 -12.25 -8.88
N PRO A 169 27.29 -12.51 -9.60
CA PRO A 169 26.44 -13.66 -9.30
C PRO A 169 27.25 -14.95 -9.27
N VAL A 170 26.91 -15.85 -8.35
CA VAL A 170 27.57 -17.15 -8.25
C VAL A 170 27.08 -18.04 -9.41
N ASP A 171 27.99 -18.79 -10.02
CA ASP A 171 27.64 -19.80 -11.04
C ASP A 171 26.56 -20.76 -10.50
N GLY A 172 25.44 -20.88 -11.22
CA GLY A 172 24.31 -21.72 -10.81
C GLY A 172 23.31 -21.07 -9.84
N ASP A 173 23.41 -19.76 -9.59
CA ASP A 173 22.38 -19.02 -8.85
C ASP A 173 21.02 -19.12 -9.55
N LEU A 174 20.05 -19.78 -8.90
CA LEU A 174 18.73 -20.05 -9.46
C LEU A 174 17.95 -18.77 -9.79
N ILE A 175 18.15 -17.70 -9.04
CA ILE A 175 17.45 -16.44 -9.23
C ILE A 175 17.98 -15.75 -10.50
N PHE A 176 19.30 -15.65 -10.64
CA PHE A 176 19.94 -15.00 -11.79
C PHE A 176 19.98 -15.85 -13.06
N SER A 177 19.89 -17.18 -12.92
CA SER A 177 19.82 -18.11 -14.06
C SER A 177 18.43 -18.15 -14.71
N ASN A 178 17.39 -17.60 -14.06
CA ASN A 178 16.02 -17.59 -14.57
C ASN A 178 15.41 -16.18 -14.44
N ALA A 179 15.30 -15.48 -15.57
CA ALA A 179 14.74 -14.12 -15.62
C ALA A 179 13.32 -14.01 -15.04
N GLY A 180 12.51 -15.07 -15.13
CA GLY A 180 11.18 -15.10 -14.51
C GLY A 180 11.23 -15.14 -12.99
N ILE A 181 12.14 -15.93 -12.40
CA ILE A 181 12.31 -15.97 -10.94
C ILE A 181 12.84 -14.64 -10.43
N LEU A 182 13.83 -14.05 -11.12
CA LEU A 182 14.34 -12.72 -10.81
C LEU A 182 13.20 -11.68 -10.75
N TRP A 183 12.30 -11.73 -11.72
CA TRP A 183 11.13 -10.86 -11.77
C TRP A 183 10.18 -11.08 -10.59
N GLU A 184 9.82 -12.33 -10.29
CA GLU A 184 8.94 -12.66 -9.17
C GLU A 184 9.55 -12.22 -7.82
N VAL A 185 10.87 -12.36 -7.64
CA VAL A 185 11.55 -11.84 -6.43
C VAL A 185 11.36 -10.32 -6.34
N MET A 186 11.61 -9.57 -7.42
CA MET A 186 11.41 -8.10 -7.42
C MET A 186 9.98 -7.69 -7.09
N ASN A 187 8.98 -8.42 -7.59
CA ASN A 187 7.57 -8.16 -7.30
C ASN A 187 7.26 -8.44 -5.83
N ASP A 188 7.71 -9.60 -5.32
CA ASP A 188 7.48 -10.03 -3.93
C ASP A 188 8.08 -9.05 -2.93
N LEU A 189 9.24 -8.44 -3.24
CA LEU A 189 9.88 -7.41 -2.40
C LEU A 189 9.03 -6.13 -2.24
N LEU A 190 8.02 -5.91 -3.09
CA LEU A 190 7.19 -4.70 -3.11
C LEU A 190 5.74 -4.94 -2.69
N LEU A 191 5.43 -6.13 -2.18
CA LEU A 191 4.12 -6.41 -1.60
C LEU A 191 4.03 -5.85 -0.19
N LEU A 192 2.92 -5.19 0.16
CA LEU A 192 2.74 -4.55 1.48
C LEU A 192 2.80 -5.56 2.63
N GLU A 193 2.30 -6.78 2.41
CA GLU A 193 2.35 -7.86 3.41
C GLU A 193 3.73 -8.52 3.54
N ASN A 194 4.65 -8.25 2.62
CA ASN A 194 5.92 -8.95 2.48
C ASN A 194 7.10 -7.99 2.70
N GLN A 195 7.09 -7.29 3.83
CA GLN A 195 8.03 -6.20 4.13
C GLN A 195 8.80 -6.43 5.42
N LEU A 196 9.98 -5.82 5.50
CA LEU A 196 10.70 -5.58 6.75
C LEU A 196 10.70 -4.09 7.09
N PRO A 197 10.70 -3.73 8.39
CA PRO A 197 10.93 -2.36 8.82
C PRO A 197 12.27 -1.84 8.30
N TRP A 198 12.30 -0.59 7.81
CA TRP A 198 13.46 0.03 7.17
C TRP A 198 14.72 -0.02 8.03
N ARG A 199 14.57 0.12 9.36
CA ARG A 199 15.69 0.06 10.32
C ARG A 199 16.44 -1.27 10.30
N VAL A 200 15.78 -2.38 9.94
CA VAL A 200 16.43 -3.68 9.77
C VAL A 200 17.42 -3.62 8.61
N LEU A 201 17.00 -3.04 7.48
CA LEU A 201 17.84 -2.88 6.30
C LEU A 201 19.00 -1.91 6.56
N GLU A 202 18.74 -0.79 7.25
CA GLU A 202 19.81 0.16 7.64
C GLU A 202 20.87 -0.51 8.53
N CYS A 203 20.43 -1.15 9.62
CA CYS A 203 21.33 -1.80 10.56
C CYS A 203 22.19 -2.88 9.88
N LEU A 204 21.57 -3.78 9.10
CA LEU A 204 22.30 -4.85 8.42
C LEU A 204 23.16 -4.31 7.28
N PHE A 205 22.75 -3.23 6.60
CA PHE A 205 23.57 -2.61 5.56
C PHE A 205 24.83 -2.01 6.13
N ASP A 206 24.74 -1.30 7.25
CA ASP A 206 25.90 -0.71 7.94
C ASP A 206 26.85 -1.80 8.46
N LEU A 207 26.30 -2.88 9.03
CA LEU A 207 27.09 -4.01 9.53
C LEU A 207 27.75 -4.83 8.41
N THR A 208 27.24 -4.80 7.19
CA THR A 208 27.74 -5.63 6.07
C THR A 208 28.33 -4.80 4.94
N GLY A 209 28.49 -3.49 5.17
CA GLY A 209 28.92 -2.51 4.18
C GLY A 209 30.42 -2.26 4.25
N GLU A 210 31.22 -3.10 3.62
CA GLU A 210 32.60 -2.73 3.27
C GLU A 210 32.59 -2.09 1.88
N SER A 211 32.98 -0.82 1.77
CA SER A 211 33.15 -0.11 0.48
C SER A 211 31.93 -0.15 -0.44
N ALA A 212 30.70 0.00 0.10
CA ALA A 212 29.49 0.03 -0.71
C ALA A 212 29.60 1.12 -1.80
N MET A 213 29.43 0.73 -3.07
CA MET A 213 29.54 1.65 -4.21
C MET A 213 28.46 2.74 -4.14
N PHE A 214 27.32 2.41 -3.52
CA PHE A 214 26.17 3.29 -3.37
C PHE A 214 25.64 3.28 -1.94
N PRO A 215 25.13 4.42 -1.43
CA PRO A 215 24.28 4.43 -0.23
C PRO A 215 23.05 3.52 -0.42
N LEU A 216 22.52 2.94 0.66
CA LEU A 216 21.37 2.02 0.63
C LEU A 216 20.20 2.50 -0.26
N PRO A 217 19.72 3.75 -0.16
CA PRO A 217 18.66 4.25 -1.05
C PRO A 217 19.02 4.18 -2.54
N MET A 218 20.28 4.46 -2.90
CA MET A 218 20.74 4.43 -4.29
C MET A 218 20.95 3.00 -4.78
N LEU A 219 21.44 2.10 -3.94
CA LEU A 219 21.51 0.67 -4.24
C LEU A 219 20.12 0.13 -4.61
N ILE A 220 19.12 0.40 -3.77
CA ILE A 220 17.74 -0.01 -4.01
C ILE A 220 17.19 0.59 -5.31
N LEU A 221 17.36 1.90 -5.53
CA LEU A 221 16.81 2.54 -6.73
C LEU A 221 17.51 2.11 -8.01
N ASN A 222 18.82 1.86 -8.01
CA ASN A 222 19.53 1.38 -9.20
C ASN A 222 18.95 0.05 -9.71
N VAL A 223 18.54 -0.81 -8.79
CA VAL A 223 17.87 -2.07 -9.11
C VAL A 223 16.40 -1.80 -9.49
N LEU A 224 15.60 -1.23 -8.60
CA LEU A 224 14.15 -1.13 -8.81
C LEU A 224 13.74 -0.17 -9.94
N LYS A 225 14.56 0.85 -10.26
CA LYS A 225 14.37 1.68 -11.45
C LYS A 225 14.38 0.84 -12.73
N SER A 226 15.38 -0.02 -12.84
CA SER A 226 15.68 -0.81 -14.04
C SER A 226 14.62 -1.89 -14.26
N TYR A 227 14.11 -2.48 -13.18
CA TYR A 227 13.22 -3.63 -13.25
C TYR A 227 11.75 -3.32 -12.98
N VAL A 228 11.41 -2.36 -12.12
CA VAL A 228 10.03 -2.22 -11.63
C VAL A 228 9.39 -0.90 -12.03
N LEU A 229 10.12 0.21 -11.91
CA LEU A 229 9.50 1.52 -12.01
C LEU A 229 9.54 2.08 -13.43
N LEU A 230 10.61 1.78 -14.19
CA LEU A 230 11.00 2.42 -15.46
C LEU A 230 11.07 3.96 -15.43
N GLN A 231 10.64 4.60 -14.36
CA GLN A 231 10.75 6.02 -14.10
C GLN A 231 12.14 6.36 -13.56
N SER A 232 12.44 7.64 -13.39
CA SER A 232 13.65 8.09 -12.68
C SER A 232 13.28 8.59 -11.28
N PRO A 233 12.85 7.69 -10.36
CA PRO A 233 12.58 8.08 -8.98
C PRO A 233 13.88 8.61 -8.35
N LYS A 234 13.73 9.50 -7.37
CA LYS A 234 14.86 10.04 -6.61
C LYS A 234 14.57 9.85 -5.13
N PRO A 235 15.59 9.53 -4.30
CA PRO A 235 15.36 9.45 -2.86
C PRO A 235 14.81 10.79 -2.36
N SER A 236 13.70 10.74 -1.65
CA SER A 236 13.19 11.93 -0.98
C SER A 236 14.10 12.22 0.22
N GLY A 237 14.81 13.36 0.18
CA GLY A 237 15.58 13.84 1.34
C GLY A 237 14.71 14.38 2.47
N LYS A 238 13.39 14.49 2.26
CA LYS A 238 12.44 15.07 3.23
C LYS A 238 11.67 14.02 4.01
N LEU A 239 11.37 12.86 3.39
CA LEU A 239 10.51 11.83 3.97
C LEU A 239 11.33 10.72 4.60
N LYS A 240 10.90 10.27 5.78
CA LYS A 240 11.52 9.13 6.48
C LYS A 240 10.91 7.82 5.97
N ASN A 241 11.75 6.92 5.49
CA ASN A 241 11.32 5.62 4.98
C ASN A 241 10.97 4.68 6.13
N ARG A 242 9.84 3.96 5.99
CA ARG A 242 9.34 3.01 6.98
C ARG A 242 9.60 1.54 6.62
N HIS A 243 9.58 1.21 5.33
CA HIS A 243 9.93 -0.09 4.75
C HIS A 243 10.19 0.09 3.24
N LEU A 244 10.47 -0.98 2.50
CA LEU A 244 10.89 -0.90 1.09
C LEU A 244 9.80 -0.33 0.17
N LEU A 245 8.55 -0.79 0.30
CA LEU A 245 7.42 -0.24 -0.46
C LEU A 245 7.16 1.25 -0.16
N ASP A 246 7.27 1.68 1.11
CA ASP A 246 7.16 3.09 1.50
C ASP A 246 8.31 3.94 0.91
N PHE A 247 9.52 3.40 0.88
CA PHE A 247 10.64 4.05 0.21
C PHE A 247 10.37 4.25 -1.29
N ILE A 248 9.82 3.23 -1.97
CA ILE A 248 9.43 3.36 -3.38
C ILE A 248 8.34 4.41 -3.56
N ARG A 249 7.31 4.41 -2.71
CA ARG A 249 6.29 5.46 -2.69
C ARG A 249 6.94 6.84 -2.60
N ASN A 250 7.74 7.07 -1.56
CA ASN A 250 8.40 8.36 -1.31
C ASN A 250 9.29 8.78 -2.49
N SER A 251 9.95 7.82 -3.14
CA SER A 251 10.83 8.10 -4.27
C SER A 251 10.09 8.41 -5.58
N LEU A 252 8.88 7.87 -5.75
CA LEU A 252 7.96 8.21 -6.85
C LEU A 252 7.31 9.59 -6.65
N LEU A 253 7.04 9.97 -5.40
CA LEU A 253 6.57 11.31 -5.07
C LEU A 253 7.68 12.35 -5.32
N GLY A 254 8.94 11.98 -5.12
CA GLY A 254 10.10 12.82 -5.41
C GLY A 254 10.05 14.16 -4.67
N SER A 255 10.17 15.26 -5.42
CA SER A 255 10.07 16.63 -4.90
C SER A 255 8.67 17.23 -5.07
N TYR A 256 7.64 16.42 -5.36
CA TYR A 256 6.28 16.90 -5.51
C TYR A 256 5.86 17.70 -4.28
N GLU A 257 5.62 19.00 -4.46
CA GLU A 257 5.10 19.84 -3.39
C GLU A 257 3.60 19.61 -3.34
N GLN A 258 3.15 19.09 -2.21
CA GLN A 258 1.74 18.83 -1.96
C GLN A 258 0.94 20.12 -2.13
N SER A 259 -0.08 20.10 -2.99
CA SER A 259 -1.09 21.14 -2.97
C SER A 259 -1.92 20.95 -1.72
N GLN A 260 -1.82 21.88 -0.76
CA GLN A 260 -2.76 21.94 0.35
C GLN A 260 -4.14 22.30 -0.21
N SER A 261 -4.98 21.29 -0.45
CA SER A 261 -6.41 21.49 -0.58
C SER A 261 -7.07 21.05 0.72
N ASP A 262 -7.46 22.01 1.56
CA ASP A 262 -8.30 21.78 2.74
C ASP A 262 -9.77 21.51 2.37
N ASP A 263 -10.03 21.09 1.12
CA ASP A 263 -11.37 20.90 0.58
C ASP A 263 -11.76 19.43 0.71
N ASP A 264 -12.46 19.10 1.80
CA ASP A 264 -13.07 17.79 2.11
C ASP A 264 -14.20 17.39 1.13
N SER A 265 -14.37 18.10 0.02
CA SER A 265 -15.44 17.80 -0.94
C SER A 265 -15.27 16.43 -1.58
N ILE A 266 -16.36 15.66 -1.54
CA ILE A 266 -16.47 14.38 -2.22
C ILE A 266 -16.30 14.63 -3.73
N VAL A 267 -15.43 13.84 -4.37
CA VAL A 267 -15.26 13.83 -5.82
C VAL A 267 -16.61 13.54 -6.49
N SER A 268 -17.27 14.57 -7.00
CA SER A 268 -18.58 14.47 -7.66
C SER A 268 -18.49 14.51 -9.18
N ASP A 269 -17.52 15.26 -9.74
CA ASP A 269 -17.37 15.47 -11.18
C ASP A 269 -16.04 14.95 -11.73
N LEU A 270 -15.91 13.63 -11.92
CA LEU A 270 -14.69 13.00 -12.45
C LEU A 270 -14.17 13.65 -13.75
N ILE A 271 -12.85 13.65 -13.94
CA ILE A 271 -12.24 14.09 -15.21
C ILE A 271 -12.78 13.22 -16.37
N PRO A 272 -13.23 13.82 -17.49
CA PRO A 272 -13.69 13.04 -18.64
C PRO A 272 -12.57 12.23 -19.30
N SER A 273 -12.94 11.19 -20.07
CA SER A 273 -11.96 10.38 -20.80
C SER A 273 -11.22 11.18 -21.88
N VAL A 274 -10.06 10.69 -22.29
CA VAL A 274 -9.26 11.27 -23.39
C VAL A 274 -10.13 11.52 -24.63
N THR A 275 -10.96 10.56 -25.02
CA THR A 275 -11.90 10.70 -26.14
C THR A 275 -12.83 11.91 -25.97
N VAL A 276 -13.44 12.09 -24.79
CA VAL A 276 -14.37 13.20 -24.53
C VAL A 276 -13.62 14.53 -24.48
N LEU A 277 -12.48 14.57 -23.80
CA LEU A 277 -11.64 15.77 -23.68
C LEU A 277 -11.19 16.29 -25.06
N ARG A 278 -10.76 15.38 -25.94
CA ARG A 278 -10.39 15.74 -27.31
C ARG A 278 -11.54 16.35 -28.10
N GLN A 279 -12.75 15.79 -27.96
CA GLN A 279 -13.95 16.35 -28.61
C GLN A 279 -14.28 17.74 -28.08
N ALA A 280 -14.07 17.99 -26.79
CA ALA A 280 -14.23 19.30 -26.16
C ALA A 280 -13.13 20.32 -26.55
N GLY A 281 -12.11 19.90 -27.31
CA GLY A 281 -11.02 20.76 -27.80
C GLY A 281 -9.80 20.82 -26.88
N VAL A 282 -9.71 19.93 -25.88
CA VAL A 282 -8.51 19.81 -25.04
C VAL A 282 -7.37 19.20 -25.87
N LYS A 283 -6.20 19.84 -25.78
CA LYS A 283 -4.96 19.34 -26.36
C LYS A 283 -4.19 18.55 -25.31
N PHE A 284 -3.40 17.59 -25.76
CA PHE A 284 -2.58 16.74 -24.90
C PHE A 284 -1.12 16.89 -25.28
N GLU A 285 -0.28 17.12 -24.28
CA GLU A 285 1.16 17.25 -24.42
C GLU A 285 1.88 16.35 -23.42
N CYS A 286 3.01 15.82 -23.87
CA CYS A 286 3.88 15.02 -23.02
C CYS A 286 4.76 15.95 -22.21
N GLY A 287 4.65 15.86 -20.88
CA GLY A 287 5.52 16.60 -19.95
C GLY A 287 6.97 16.12 -20.00
N LYS A 288 7.86 16.84 -19.33
CA LYS A 288 9.28 16.48 -19.24
C LYS A 288 9.50 15.35 -18.23
N GLU A 289 10.43 14.44 -18.55
CA GLU A 289 10.87 13.39 -17.60
C GLU A 289 11.66 13.94 -16.41
N GLU A 290 12.29 15.09 -16.59
CA GLU A 290 13.23 15.68 -15.63
C GLU A 290 12.55 16.39 -14.45
N ASP A 291 11.22 16.61 -14.54
CA ASP A 291 10.42 17.31 -13.52
C ASP A 291 10.06 16.42 -12.30
N ASN A 292 10.71 15.27 -12.16
CA ASN A 292 10.87 14.46 -10.94
C ASN A 292 9.60 14.01 -10.19
N SER A 293 8.42 14.15 -10.78
CA SER A 293 7.21 13.53 -10.26
C SER A 293 6.28 13.11 -11.37
N MET A 294 6.02 11.80 -11.45
CA MET A 294 4.95 11.23 -12.28
C MET A 294 3.59 11.85 -12.00
N LEU A 295 3.44 12.53 -10.86
CA LEU A 295 2.21 13.16 -10.41
C LEU A 295 1.98 14.56 -10.98
N ASN A 296 2.96 15.17 -11.66
CA ASN A 296 2.85 16.55 -12.12
C ASN A 296 1.97 16.72 -13.37
N ILE A 297 0.68 16.40 -13.25
CA ILE A 297 -0.32 16.60 -14.30
C ILE A 297 -0.85 18.02 -14.20
N THR A 298 -0.76 18.79 -15.28
CA THR A 298 -1.20 20.20 -15.27
C THR A 298 -2.15 20.50 -16.41
N PHE A 299 -3.04 21.47 -16.20
CA PHE A 299 -3.96 21.94 -17.23
C PHE A 299 -3.86 23.46 -17.37
N LYS A 300 -3.38 23.93 -18.54
CA LYS A 300 -3.19 25.36 -18.80
C LYS A 300 -3.63 25.69 -20.21
N ASN A 301 -4.48 26.71 -20.35
CA ASN A 301 -4.93 27.24 -21.65
C ASN A 301 -5.51 26.17 -22.60
N GLY A 302 -6.22 25.17 -22.07
CA GLY A 302 -6.81 24.08 -22.86
C GLY A 302 -5.83 22.96 -23.22
N VAL A 303 -4.60 22.98 -22.68
CA VAL A 303 -3.60 21.93 -22.83
C VAL A 303 -3.52 21.16 -21.52
N LEU A 304 -3.75 19.84 -21.59
CA LEU A 304 -3.48 18.90 -20.52
C LEU A 304 -2.08 18.31 -20.74
N GLU A 305 -1.14 18.71 -19.88
CA GLU A 305 0.22 18.20 -19.88
C GLU A 305 0.31 17.04 -18.88
N ILE A 306 0.76 15.88 -19.36
CA ILE A 306 0.87 14.66 -18.56
C ILE A 306 2.31 14.16 -18.64
N PRO A 307 3.01 13.95 -17.51
CA PRO A 307 4.32 13.33 -17.51
C PRO A 307 4.29 11.93 -18.15
N PRO A 308 5.41 11.45 -18.72
CA PRO A 308 5.47 10.13 -19.32
C PRO A 308 5.05 9.02 -18.34
N ILE A 309 4.02 8.28 -18.71
CA ILE A 309 3.53 7.09 -18.02
C ILE A 309 4.32 5.91 -18.55
N LEU A 310 5.22 5.40 -17.72
CA LEU A 310 6.01 4.22 -18.02
C LEU A 310 5.38 3.02 -17.33
N VAL A 311 5.21 1.98 -18.12
CA VAL A 311 4.28 0.88 -17.85
C VAL A 311 5.00 -0.42 -18.06
N LEU A 312 5.10 -1.24 -17.02
CA LEU A 312 5.47 -2.63 -17.15
C LEU A 312 4.22 -3.50 -17.02
N GLU A 313 4.04 -4.41 -17.98
CA GLU A 313 2.83 -5.23 -18.10
C GLU A 313 2.65 -6.19 -16.92
N GLU A 314 3.76 -6.72 -16.40
CA GLU A 314 3.74 -7.85 -15.47
C GLU A 314 3.67 -7.41 -13.99
N ASN A 315 4.04 -6.16 -13.64
CA ASN A 315 4.05 -5.67 -12.26
C ASN A 315 3.02 -4.53 -11.99
N ARG A 316 2.26 -4.14 -13.01
CA ARG A 316 1.36 -2.98 -12.91
C ARG A 316 0.29 -3.13 -11.84
N GLU A 317 -0.35 -4.29 -11.82
CA GLU A 317 -1.45 -4.53 -10.90
C GLU A 317 -0.95 -4.72 -9.47
N SER A 318 0.19 -5.39 -9.32
CA SER A 318 0.82 -5.63 -8.04
C SER A 318 1.33 -4.33 -7.40
N LEU A 319 2.24 -3.60 -8.05
CA LEU A 319 2.84 -2.40 -7.44
C LEU A 319 1.81 -1.34 -7.06
N PHE A 320 0.97 -0.90 -8.00
CA PHE A 320 -0.01 0.15 -7.71
C PHE A 320 -1.09 -0.35 -6.75
N GLY A 321 -1.49 -1.62 -6.84
CA GLY A 321 -2.41 -2.22 -5.87
C GLY A 321 -1.86 -2.16 -4.45
N ASN A 322 -0.59 -2.51 -4.24
CA ASN A 322 0.06 -2.47 -2.94
C ASN A 322 0.31 -1.04 -2.44
N LEU A 323 0.69 -0.10 -3.30
CA LEU A 323 0.84 1.32 -2.95
C LEU A 323 -0.50 1.94 -2.50
N ILE A 324 -1.59 1.62 -3.21
CA ILE A 324 -2.93 2.11 -2.89
C ILE A 324 -3.44 1.49 -1.60
N ALA A 325 -3.22 0.19 -1.41
CA ALA A 325 -3.55 -0.46 -0.14
C ALA A 325 -2.79 0.16 1.03
N TYR A 326 -1.52 0.53 0.82
CA TYR A 326 -0.72 1.18 1.83
C TYR A 326 -1.25 2.58 2.19
N GLU A 327 -1.60 3.42 1.21
CA GLU A 327 -2.23 4.73 1.46
C GLU A 327 -3.57 4.60 2.20
N GLN A 328 -4.35 3.57 1.90
CA GLN A 328 -5.63 3.32 2.59
C GLN A 328 -5.46 2.83 4.02
N CYS A 329 -4.45 2.01 4.29
CA CYS A 329 -4.11 1.56 5.63
C CYS A 329 -3.42 2.65 6.46
N GLN A 330 -2.79 3.64 5.81
CA GLN A 330 -2.11 4.76 6.46
C GLN A 330 -2.60 6.12 5.94
N PRO A 331 -3.82 6.57 6.30
CA PRO A 331 -4.40 7.83 5.81
C PRO A 331 -3.54 9.07 6.06
N SER A 332 -2.69 9.06 7.10
CA SER A 332 -1.78 10.16 7.41
C SER A 332 -0.72 10.44 6.33
N LEU A 333 -0.52 9.52 5.37
CA LEU A 333 0.42 9.70 4.25
C LEU A 333 -0.19 10.49 3.08
N GLY A 334 -1.51 10.70 3.08
CA GLY A 334 -2.25 11.23 1.94
C GLY A 334 -2.52 10.17 0.86
N TYR A 335 -3.22 10.60 -0.19
CA TYR A 335 -3.72 9.74 -1.26
C TYR A 335 -3.12 10.09 -2.63
N GLN A 336 -1.85 10.51 -2.69
CA GLN A 336 -1.24 11.00 -3.92
C GLN A 336 -1.19 9.94 -5.03
N ILE A 337 -0.73 8.72 -4.69
CA ILE A 337 -0.68 7.63 -5.67
C ILE A 337 -2.09 7.21 -6.07
N THR A 338 -3.00 7.08 -5.10
CA THR A 338 -4.40 6.72 -5.35
C THR A 338 -5.08 7.75 -6.24
N SER A 339 -4.92 9.04 -5.95
CA SER A 339 -5.48 10.14 -6.74
C SER A 339 -4.94 10.13 -8.18
N TYR A 340 -3.65 9.85 -8.35
CA TYR A 340 -3.05 9.71 -9.68
C TYR A 340 -3.65 8.53 -10.46
N VAL A 341 -3.76 7.36 -9.83
CA VAL A 341 -4.37 6.18 -10.45
C VAL A 341 -5.83 6.45 -10.84
N VAL A 342 -6.58 7.22 -10.04
CA VAL A 342 -7.96 7.64 -10.38
C VAL A 342 -8.00 8.58 -11.58
N VAL A 343 -7.07 9.53 -11.68
CA VAL A 343 -6.96 10.38 -12.89
C VAL A 343 -6.68 9.52 -14.12
N LEU A 344 -5.79 8.54 -14.03
CA LEU A 344 -5.51 7.62 -15.14
C LEU A 344 -6.72 6.76 -15.49
N ASP A 345 -7.45 6.24 -14.49
CA ASP A 345 -8.70 5.50 -14.72
C ASP A 345 -9.72 6.33 -15.49
N ASN A 346 -9.89 7.57 -15.07
CA ASN A 346 -10.82 8.51 -15.69
C ASN A 346 -10.46 8.80 -17.14
N LEU A 347 -9.18 9.06 -17.41
CA LEU A 347 -8.67 9.37 -18.75
C LEU A 347 -8.74 8.17 -19.71
N ILE A 348 -8.51 6.95 -19.22
CA ILE A 348 -8.30 5.75 -20.04
C ILE A 348 -9.50 4.80 -19.93
N LYS A 349 -10.52 5.00 -20.77
CA LYS A 349 -11.74 4.16 -20.78
C LYS A 349 -11.79 3.14 -21.92
N SER A 350 -10.89 3.25 -22.89
CA SER A 350 -10.86 2.38 -24.07
C SER A 350 -9.45 2.23 -24.65
N ASN A 351 -9.25 1.21 -25.50
CA ASN A 351 -8.00 1.05 -26.24
C ASN A 351 -7.69 2.22 -27.18
N LYS A 352 -8.71 2.96 -27.65
CA LYS A 352 -8.51 4.18 -28.45
C LYS A 352 -7.88 5.30 -27.64
N ASP A 353 -8.22 5.41 -26.36
CA ASP A 353 -7.60 6.38 -25.45
C ASP A 353 -6.13 6.02 -25.23
N VAL A 354 -5.85 4.73 -25.04
CA VAL A 354 -4.49 4.17 -24.89
C VAL A 354 -3.64 4.43 -26.15
N GLU A 355 -4.14 4.08 -27.33
CA GLU A 355 -3.47 4.30 -28.62
C GLU A 355 -3.11 5.78 -28.83
N PHE A 356 -4.04 6.68 -28.51
CA PHE A 356 -3.80 8.12 -28.61
C PHE A 356 -2.72 8.61 -27.66
N LEU A 357 -2.73 8.16 -26.40
CA LEU A 357 -1.69 8.55 -25.43
C LEU A 357 -0.30 8.05 -25.84
N VAL A 358 -0.22 6.90 -26.52
CA VAL A 358 1.03 6.41 -27.12
C VAL A 358 1.46 7.23 -28.32
N GLU A 359 0.53 7.62 -29.20
CA GLU A 359 0.83 8.54 -30.31
C GLU A 359 1.42 9.86 -29.79
N LYS A 360 0.90 10.36 -28.67
CA LYS A 360 1.40 11.56 -27.98
C LYS A 360 2.68 11.34 -27.17
N LYS A 361 3.22 10.12 -27.13
CA LYS A 361 4.37 9.72 -26.32
C LYS A 361 4.19 9.94 -24.81
N ILE A 362 2.96 10.21 -24.38
CA ILE A 362 2.57 10.32 -22.97
C ILE A 362 2.63 8.94 -22.33
N MET A 363 2.24 7.89 -23.05
CA MET A 363 2.43 6.51 -22.61
C MET A 363 3.55 5.88 -23.44
N ARG A 364 4.46 5.12 -22.81
CA ARG A 364 5.45 4.30 -23.53
C ARG A 364 5.23 2.83 -23.23
N LYS A 365 5.35 2.01 -24.28
CA LYS A 365 5.24 0.54 -24.26
C LYS A 365 3.82 0.04 -23.95
N ILE A 366 3.15 -0.49 -24.97
CA ILE A 366 1.94 -1.31 -24.82
C ILE A 366 2.19 -2.60 -25.60
N LEU A 367 2.12 -3.76 -24.96
CA LEU A 367 2.00 -5.06 -25.63
C LEU A 367 0.70 -5.79 -25.24
N SER A 368 -0.22 -5.17 -24.47
CA SER A 368 -1.50 -5.78 -24.09
C SER A 368 -2.75 -4.97 -24.44
N LYS A 369 -3.85 -5.70 -24.66
CA LYS A 369 -5.17 -5.19 -25.08
C LYS A 369 -6.05 -4.68 -23.92
N ASP A 370 -5.60 -4.76 -22.67
CA ASP A 370 -6.48 -4.66 -21.48
C ASP A 370 -6.10 -3.57 -20.46
N VAL A 371 -5.30 -2.57 -20.85
CA VAL A 371 -4.89 -1.45 -19.95
C VAL A 371 -6.07 -0.69 -19.36
N ALA A 372 -7.16 -0.53 -20.11
CA ALA A 372 -8.38 0.12 -19.63
C ALA A 372 -9.09 -0.67 -18.50
N CYS A 373 -8.95 -2.00 -18.47
CA CYS A 373 -9.58 -2.83 -17.44
C CYS A 373 -8.89 -2.68 -16.08
N PHE A 374 -7.56 -2.51 -16.05
CA PHE A 374 -6.79 -2.40 -14.81
C PHE A 374 -7.29 -1.26 -13.92
N PHE A 375 -7.23 -0.03 -14.44
CA PHE A 375 -7.59 1.15 -13.68
C PHE A 375 -9.04 1.13 -13.19
N SER A 376 -9.94 0.55 -13.99
CA SER A 376 -11.36 0.42 -13.65
C SER A 376 -11.66 -0.54 -12.50
N ARG A 377 -10.73 -1.44 -12.17
CA ARG A 377 -10.87 -2.41 -11.06
C ARG A 377 -10.43 -1.82 -9.73
N VAL A 378 -9.38 -1.01 -9.73
CA VAL A 378 -8.70 -0.49 -8.53
C VAL A 378 -9.55 0.52 -7.75
N TYR A 379 -10.53 1.19 -8.38
CA TYR A 379 -11.28 2.29 -7.78
C TYR A 379 -12.78 1.99 -7.49
N LYS A 380 -13.25 0.75 -7.65
CA LYS A 380 -14.71 0.48 -7.70
C LYS A 380 -15.52 0.79 -6.43
N ASP A 381 -14.92 0.96 -5.25
CA ASP A 381 -15.66 1.01 -3.98
C ASP A 381 -15.20 2.06 -2.95
N ASN A 382 -14.23 2.94 -3.26
CA ASN A 382 -13.68 3.83 -2.24
C ASN A 382 -14.06 5.30 -2.44
N ARG A 383 -14.69 5.89 -1.42
CA ARG A 383 -14.86 7.34 -1.30
C ARG A 383 -13.50 7.96 -1.03
N LEU A 384 -12.96 8.69 -1.99
CA LEU A 384 -11.72 9.45 -1.81
C LEU A 384 -12.02 10.77 -1.11
N TYR A 385 -11.54 10.87 0.13
CA TYR A 385 -11.35 12.14 0.82
C TYR A 385 -9.95 12.64 0.48
N ASN A 386 -9.75 13.96 0.39
CA ASN A 386 -8.44 14.60 0.07
C ASN A 386 -7.85 14.20 -1.29
N PHE A 387 -8.63 14.40 -2.37
CA PHE A 387 -8.21 14.13 -3.74
C PHE A 387 -7.25 15.19 -4.28
N GLU A 388 -6.01 14.81 -4.55
CA GLU A 388 -4.90 15.72 -4.90
C GLU A 388 -5.10 16.47 -6.24
N TYR A 389 -5.94 15.95 -7.13
CA TYR A 389 -6.21 16.57 -8.44
C TYR A 389 -7.55 17.33 -8.50
N LEU A 390 -8.11 17.71 -7.35
CA LEU A 390 -9.40 18.40 -7.30
C LEU A 390 -9.39 19.71 -8.11
N GLU A 391 -8.34 20.51 -7.98
CA GLU A 391 -8.21 21.77 -8.72
C GLU A 391 -8.02 21.54 -10.22
N LEU A 392 -7.16 20.58 -10.60
CA LEU A 392 -7.00 20.15 -12.00
C LEU A 392 -8.35 19.75 -12.61
N GLN A 393 -9.13 18.96 -11.87
CA GLN A 393 -10.46 18.50 -12.28
C GLN A 393 -11.43 19.67 -12.48
N LYS A 394 -11.49 20.62 -11.52
CA LYS A 394 -12.30 21.84 -11.64
C LYS A 394 -11.95 22.63 -12.90
N GLN A 395 -10.65 22.81 -13.18
CA GLN A 395 -10.19 23.55 -14.37
C GLN A 395 -10.55 22.85 -15.67
N VAL A 396 -10.32 21.53 -15.76
CA VAL A 396 -10.65 20.72 -16.94
C VAL A 396 -12.16 20.73 -17.21
N ASN A 397 -12.97 20.51 -16.19
CA ASN A 397 -14.43 20.47 -16.32
C ASN A 397 -15.01 21.84 -16.71
N THR A 398 -14.50 22.92 -16.12
CA THR A 398 -14.89 24.29 -16.48
C THR A 398 -14.59 24.60 -17.95
N PHE A 399 -13.40 24.22 -18.41
CA PHE A 399 -13.03 24.37 -19.82
C PHE A 399 -13.95 23.55 -20.73
N CYS A 400 -14.22 22.29 -20.37
CA CYS A 400 -15.10 21.42 -21.15
C CYS A 400 -16.54 21.94 -21.21
N ALA A 401 -17.09 22.51 -20.12
CA ALA A 401 -18.40 23.13 -20.12
C ALA A 401 -18.46 24.33 -21.08
N GLY A 402 -17.45 25.23 -21.02
CA GLY A 402 -17.33 26.36 -21.94
C GLY A 402 -17.12 25.93 -23.40
N GLY A 403 -16.34 24.87 -23.62
CA GLY A 403 -16.10 24.24 -24.91
C GLY A 403 -17.36 23.60 -25.47
N TRP A 404 -18.16 22.92 -24.65
CA TRP A 404 -19.44 22.31 -25.01
C TRP A 404 -20.45 23.35 -25.49
N HIS A 405 -20.51 24.52 -24.83
CA HIS A 405 -21.34 25.62 -25.32
C HIS A 405 -20.86 26.15 -26.69
N LYS A 406 -19.54 26.22 -26.92
CA LYS A 406 -18.97 26.59 -28.23
C LYS A 406 -19.19 25.52 -29.29
N TRP A 407 -19.04 24.24 -28.95
CA TRP A 407 -19.29 23.11 -29.85
C TRP A 407 -20.77 23.01 -30.21
N LYS A 408 -21.67 23.18 -29.24
CA LYS A 408 -23.12 23.30 -29.47
C LYS A 408 -23.44 24.50 -30.35
N MET A 409 -22.75 25.64 -30.20
CA MET A 409 -22.87 26.79 -31.10
C MET A 409 -22.36 26.52 -32.52
N ILE A 410 -21.24 25.80 -32.66
CA ILE A 410 -20.66 25.39 -33.96
C ILE A 410 -21.58 24.38 -34.66
N LEU A 411 -22.07 23.36 -33.94
CA LEU A 411 -23.07 22.42 -34.43
C LEU A 411 -24.36 23.13 -34.81
N ARG A 412 -24.85 24.09 -34.01
CA ARG A 412 -25.99 24.94 -34.40
C ARG A 412 -25.69 25.71 -35.70
N ARG A 413 -24.49 26.23 -35.85
CA ARG A 413 -24.06 26.92 -37.07
C ARG A 413 -23.85 26.01 -38.27
N TYR A 414 -23.50 24.73 -38.10
CA TYR A 414 -23.29 23.80 -39.21
C TYR A 414 -24.57 23.05 -39.60
N TYR A 415 -25.39 22.66 -38.63
CA TYR A 415 -26.60 21.88 -38.85
C TYR A 415 -27.87 22.73 -38.95
N PHE A 416 -27.90 23.95 -38.38
CA PHE A 416 -29.07 24.84 -38.43
C PHE A 416 -28.85 26.11 -39.27
N LYS A 417 -27.78 26.19 -40.08
CA LYS A 417 -27.61 27.23 -41.12
C LYS A 417 -27.99 26.81 -42.55
N ASN A 418 -28.59 25.64 -42.75
CA ASN A 418 -29.31 25.37 -44.01
C ASN A 418 -30.80 25.15 -43.76
N PRO A 419 -31.61 26.22 -43.76
CA PRO A 419 -33.07 26.10 -43.78
C PRO A 419 -33.67 25.77 -45.15
N CYS A 420 -32.88 25.55 -46.23
CA CYS A 420 -33.41 25.24 -47.56
C CYS A 420 -32.45 24.37 -48.40
N SER A 421 -32.62 23.05 -48.34
CA SER A 421 -32.28 22.13 -49.46
C SER A 421 -33.07 20.82 -49.34
N SER A 422 -34.33 20.92 -48.94
CA SER A 422 -35.25 19.77 -48.86
C SER A 422 -36.67 20.15 -49.29
N CYS A 423 -36.80 20.98 -50.33
CA CYS A 423 -38.08 21.24 -51.01
C CYS A 423 -37.85 21.56 -52.49
N SER A 424 -37.78 20.53 -53.33
CA SER A 424 -38.22 20.54 -54.74
C SER A 424 -38.44 19.07 -55.15
N SER A 425 -39.55 18.45 -54.71
CA SER A 425 -40.79 18.25 -55.47
C SER A 425 -40.63 17.33 -56.69
N SER A 426 -41.04 16.08 -56.47
CA SER A 426 -41.56 15.16 -57.47
C SER A 426 -42.72 15.82 -58.23
N SER A 427 -42.71 15.73 -59.56
CA SER A 427 -43.87 15.72 -60.44
C SER A 427 -43.47 15.03 -61.73
#